data_AF-A0A3E2VV18-F1
#
_entry.id   AF-A0A3E2VV18-F1
#
_cell.length_a   1.000
_cell.length_b   1.000
_cell.length_c   1.000
_cell.angle_alpha   90.00
_cell.angle_beta   90.00
_cell.angle_gamma   90.00
#
_symmetry.space_group_name_H-M   'P 1'
#
loop_
_entity.id
_entity.type
_entity.pdbx_description
1 polymer ?
#
loop_
_entity_poly.entity_id
_entity_poly.type
_entity_poly.pdbx_seq_one_letter_code
_entity_poly.pdbx_strand_id
1 'polypeptide(L)'
;MNKKFKYKGKKGEIDVLVVSDLDLIIIECKGPLVPTSNFEMRATFEHIEKSQKQLDLSKEAFEDDGFRNNFFKDSLHIDGKRRNVYTCTVLGNRLFSIWSGVRHPIRNIYELDMILTNGEISSPFAKWSIWKKEKYSHTDLLDFLRQDGVFIKLMQDSMDSYFKKLTFAGKTIQYESYMWNIRKLLLLCDNELRLLEKNQEEWNIFFEISEEQMNTV
;
A
#
# COMPACT_ATOMS: atom_id res chain seq x y z
N MET A 1 7.50 14.42 14.10
CA MET A 1 6.64 15.32 14.91
C MET A 1 5.67 15.96 13.93
N ASN A 2 4.36 15.84 14.16
CA ASN A 2 3.35 16.30 13.21
C ASN A 2 3.42 17.82 13.00
N LYS A 3 3.22 18.28 11.77
CA LYS A 3 3.27 19.71 11.41
C LYS A 3 1.88 20.20 11.04
N LYS A 4 1.38 21.18 11.78
CA LYS A 4 0.09 21.83 11.51
C LYS A 4 0.26 22.94 10.49
N PHE A 5 -0.74 23.14 9.63
CA PHE A 5 -0.77 24.23 8.66
C PHE A 5 -2.17 24.81 8.49
N LYS A 6 -2.26 25.97 7.84
CA LYS A 6 -3.53 26.60 7.45
C LYS A 6 -3.47 26.96 5.98
N TYR A 7 -4.47 26.53 5.21
CA TYR A 7 -4.58 26.81 3.78
C TYR A 7 -6.03 27.12 3.43
N LYS A 8 -6.27 28.25 2.73
CA LYS A 8 -7.62 28.73 2.35
C LYS A 8 -8.63 28.69 3.51
N GLY A 9 -8.21 29.12 4.69
CA GLY A 9 -9.05 29.14 5.90
C GLY A 9 -9.24 27.79 6.60
N LYS A 10 -8.87 26.67 5.97
CA LYS A 10 -8.94 25.32 6.54
C LYS A 10 -7.65 24.98 7.31
N LYS A 11 -7.79 24.25 8.40
CA LYS A 11 -6.66 23.72 9.18
C LYS A 11 -6.31 22.33 8.67
N GLY A 12 -5.03 22.05 8.51
CA GLY A 12 -4.50 20.75 8.16
C GLY A 12 -3.37 20.34 9.10
N GLU A 13 -3.01 19.07 9.04
CA GLU A 13 -1.91 18.47 9.78
C GLU A 13 -1.23 17.47 8.85
N ILE A 14 0.09 17.40 8.95
CA ILE A 14 0.93 16.48 8.20
C ILE A 14 1.57 15.53 9.21
N ASP A 15 1.25 14.24 9.10
CA ASP A 15 1.86 13.20 9.93
C ASP A 15 3.31 12.96 9.52
N VAL A 16 3.53 12.72 8.22
CA VAL A 16 4.86 12.49 7.64
C VAL A 16 5.01 13.26 6.34
N LEU A 17 6.15 13.94 6.20
CA LEU A 17 6.56 14.66 5.02
C LEU A 17 7.95 14.19 4.61
N VAL A 18 8.08 13.68 3.40
CA VAL A 18 9.37 13.32 2.78
C VAL A 18 9.67 14.32 1.69
N VAL A 19 10.86 14.92 1.73
CA VAL A 19 11.29 15.91 0.74
C VAL A 19 12.58 15.41 0.09
N SER A 20 12.57 15.30 -1.24
CA SER A 20 13.76 15.07 -2.07
C SER A 20 14.00 16.28 -2.98
N ASP A 21 15.00 16.22 -3.86
CA ASP A 21 15.26 17.30 -4.81
C ASP A 21 14.17 17.47 -5.87
N LEU A 22 13.43 16.40 -6.17
CA LEU A 22 12.43 16.36 -7.24
C LEU A 22 11.01 16.12 -6.70
N ASP A 23 10.88 15.48 -5.54
CA ASP A 23 9.62 14.92 -5.09
C ASP A 23 9.29 15.33 -3.65
N LEU A 24 7.99 15.42 -3.37
CA LEU A 24 7.40 15.66 -2.07
C LEU A 24 6.39 14.56 -1.82
N ILE A 25 6.58 13.76 -0.76
CA ILE A 25 5.65 12.69 -0.39
C ILE A 25 4.98 13.06 0.93
N ILE A 26 3.66 13.14 0.90
CA ILE A 26 2.82 13.46 2.06
C ILE A 26 2.10 12.18 2.48
N ILE A 27 2.37 11.70 3.69
CA ILE A 27 1.76 10.47 4.20
C ILE A 27 0.89 10.81 5.40
N GLU A 28 -0.36 10.34 5.35
CA GLU A 28 -1.28 10.35 6.49
C GLU A 28 -1.32 8.94 7.08
N CYS A 29 -1.06 8.84 8.39
CA CYS A 29 -0.97 7.56 9.09
C CYS A 29 -2.25 7.31 9.88
N LYS A 30 -2.88 6.14 9.66
CA LYS A 30 -4.02 5.68 10.47
C LYS A 30 -3.70 4.31 11.07
N GLY A 31 -3.88 4.18 12.37
CA GLY A 31 -3.68 2.91 13.09
C GLY A 31 -4.99 2.31 13.61
N PRO A 32 -6.03 2.07 12.79
CA PRO A 32 -7.20 1.37 13.28
C PRO A 32 -6.84 -0.07 13.64
N LEU A 33 -7.43 -0.58 14.72
CA LEU A 33 -7.33 -1.99 15.12
C LEU A 33 -7.80 -2.89 13.97
N VAL A 34 -7.26 -4.11 13.92
CA VAL A 34 -7.77 -5.12 12.97
C VAL A 34 -9.23 -5.40 13.34
N PRO A 35 -10.18 -5.15 12.43
CA PRO A 35 -11.59 -5.30 12.76
C PRO A 35 -11.96 -6.78 12.87
N THR A 36 -12.72 -7.09 13.91
CA THR A 36 -13.32 -8.38 14.23
C THR A 36 -14.81 -8.42 13.88
N SER A 37 -15.39 -7.28 13.50
CA SER A 37 -16.79 -7.14 13.11
C SER A 37 -16.98 -6.15 11.96
N ASN A 38 -18.15 -6.21 11.31
CA ASN A 38 -18.52 -5.27 10.25
C ASN A 38 -18.56 -3.81 10.75
N PHE A 39 -18.88 -3.58 12.03
CA PHE A 39 -18.88 -2.24 12.62
C PHE A 39 -17.47 -1.65 12.69
N GLU A 40 -16.48 -2.45 13.08
CA GLU A 40 -15.08 -2.03 13.14
C GLU A 40 -14.49 -1.87 11.73
N MET A 41 -14.92 -2.70 10.77
CA MET A 41 -14.54 -2.55 9.37
C MET A 41 -15.03 -1.20 8.81
N ARG A 42 -16.27 -0.81 9.13
CA ARG A 42 -16.81 0.51 8.77
C ARG A 42 -15.99 1.65 9.38
N ALA A 43 -15.58 1.53 10.64
CA ALA A 43 -14.72 2.54 11.26
C ALA A 43 -13.36 2.68 10.54
N THR A 44 -12.76 1.56 10.11
CA THR A 44 -11.54 1.58 9.27
C THR A 44 -11.79 2.34 7.96
N PHE A 45 -12.93 2.10 7.30
CA PHE A 45 -13.31 2.82 6.09
C PHE A 45 -13.51 4.33 6.31
N GLU A 46 -14.17 4.72 7.41
CA GLU A 46 -14.35 6.14 7.78
C GLU A 46 -13.00 6.84 8.03
N HIS A 47 -12.02 6.14 8.61
CA HIS A 47 -10.65 6.65 8.74
C HIS A 47 -9.96 6.87 7.40
N ILE A 48 -10.16 5.95 6.45
CA ILE A 48 -9.67 6.08 5.07
C ILE A 48 -10.31 7.31 4.41
N GLU A 49 -11.64 7.45 4.43
CA GLU A 49 -12.34 8.59 3.83
C GLU A 49 -11.86 9.94 4.41
N LYS A 50 -11.66 10.00 5.72
CA LYS A 50 -11.11 11.20 6.37
C LYS A 50 -9.68 11.48 5.89
N SER A 51 -8.83 10.45 5.81
CA SER A 51 -7.46 10.57 5.30
C SER A 51 -7.44 11.10 3.87
N GLN A 52 -8.31 10.59 2.98
CA GLN A 52 -8.38 11.05 1.60
C GLN A 52 -8.66 12.57 1.54
N LYS A 53 -9.62 13.07 2.34
CA LYS A 53 -9.94 14.51 2.40
C LYS A 53 -8.80 15.36 2.97
N GLN A 54 -8.03 14.83 3.93
CA GLN A 54 -6.86 15.52 4.48
C GLN A 54 -5.73 15.61 3.45
N LEU A 55 -5.52 14.53 2.69
CA LEU A 55 -4.51 14.47 1.63
C LEU A 55 -4.89 15.33 0.42
N ASP A 56 -6.18 15.45 0.09
CA ASP A 56 -6.67 16.43 -0.90
C ASP A 56 -6.24 17.85 -0.54
N LEU A 57 -6.54 18.27 0.69
CA LEU A 57 -6.18 19.61 1.18
C LEU A 57 -4.66 19.81 1.17
N SER A 58 -3.92 18.80 1.61
CA SER A 58 -2.45 18.87 1.68
C SER A 58 -1.85 18.96 0.28
N LYS A 59 -2.30 18.13 -0.66
CA LYS A 59 -1.84 18.16 -2.04
C LYS A 59 -2.11 19.52 -2.68
N GLU A 60 -3.34 20.03 -2.56
CA GLU A 60 -3.71 21.35 -3.08
C GLU A 60 -2.86 22.47 -2.46
N ALA A 61 -2.53 22.38 -1.17
CA ALA A 61 -1.69 23.36 -0.50
C ALA A 61 -0.24 23.34 -1.02
N PHE A 62 0.36 22.16 -1.18
CA PHE A 62 1.76 22.06 -1.64
C PHE A 62 1.94 22.26 -3.14
N GLU A 63 0.87 22.14 -3.93
CA GLU A 63 0.85 22.54 -5.35
C GLU A 63 0.73 24.06 -5.52
N ASP A 64 0.25 24.79 -4.52
CA ASP A 64 0.22 26.26 -4.49
C ASP A 64 1.61 26.85 -4.20
N ASP A 65 2.12 27.67 -5.12
CA ASP A 65 3.47 28.24 -5.01
C ASP A 65 3.63 29.14 -3.78
N GLY A 66 2.60 29.93 -3.44
CA GLY A 66 2.64 30.84 -2.30
C GLY A 66 2.73 30.09 -0.98
N PHE A 67 1.82 29.14 -0.76
CA PHE A 67 1.82 28.29 0.42
C PHE A 67 3.11 27.46 0.51
N ARG A 68 3.50 26.76 -0.56
CA ARG A 68 4.70 25.90 -0.56
C ARG A 68 5.95 26.69 -0.19
N ASN A 69 6.18 27.84 -0.82
CA ASN A 69 7.37 28.66 -0.58
C ASN A 69 7.42 29.13 0.88
N ASN A 70 6.30 29.59 1.43
CA ASN A 70 6.20 30.02 2.82
C ASN A 70 6.42 28.84 3.78
N PHE A 71 5.75 27.70 3.54
CA PHE A 71 5.89 26.52 4.39
C PHE A 71 7.33 25.99 4.40
N PHE A 72 7.97 25.87 3.23
CA PHE A 72 9.36 25.39 3.13
C PHE A 72 10.34 26.34 3.80
N LYS A 73 10.20 27.65 3.61
CA LYS A 73 11.04 28.65 4.26
C LYS A 73 10.86 28.67 5.77
N ASP A 74 9.61 28.77 6.22
CA ASP A 74 9.30 29.09 7.62
C ASP A 74 9.28 27.84 8.50
N SER A 75 8.87 26.69 7.97
CA SER A 75 8.68 25.46 8.76
C SER A 75 9.79 24.43 8.61
N LEU A 76 10.48 24.41 7.46
CA LEU A 76 11.53 23.42 7.14
C LEU A 76 12.91 24.04 6.90
N HIS A 77 12.98 25.36 6.70
CA HIS A 77 14.21 26.09 6.37
C HIS A 77 14.93 25.57 5.12
N ILE A 78 14.15 25.21 4.10
CA ILE A 78 14.64 24.78 2.78
C ILE A 78 14.10 25.68 1.68
N ASP A 79 14.63 25.52 0.48
CA ASP A 79 14.23 26.29 -0.68
C ASP A 79 12.81 25.90 -1.17
N GLY A 80 12.10 26.90 -1.71
CA GLY A 80 10.74 26.78 -2.24
C GLY A 80 10.59 26.00 -3.55
N LYS A 81 11.63 25.31 -4.06
CA LYS A 81 11.60 24.67 -5.37
C LYS A 81 10.38 23.76 -5.52
N ARG A 82 9.77 23.86 -6.70
CA ARG A 82 8.65 23.03 -7.10
C ARG A 82 9.09 21.57 -7.25
N ARG A 83 8.32 20.67 -6.67
CA ARG A 83 8.56 19.22 -6.61
C ARG A 83 7.27 18.50 -7.02
N ASN A 84 7.38 17.27 -7.51
CA ASN A 84 6.21 16.43 -7.77
C ASN A 84 5.56 16.04 -6.44
N VAL A 85 4.24 16.19 -6.32
CA VAL A 85 3.54 15.91 -5.07
C VAL A 85 2.87 14.54 -5.13
N TYR A 86 3.35 13.64 -4.29
CA TYR A 86 2.79 12.32 -4.05
C TYR A 86 2.13 12.27 -2.67
N THR A 87 1.13 11.42 -2.55
CA THR A 87 0.30 11.31 -1.34
C THR A 87 -0.02 9.86 -1.06
N CYS A 88 -0.08 9.46 0.21
CA CYS A 88 -0.45 8.10 0.59
C CYS A 88 -1.16 8.08 1.94
N THR A 89 -2.16 7.21 2.08
CA THR A 89 -2.66 6.77 3.38
C THR A 89 -1.86 5.54 3.79
N VAL A 90 -1.30 5.51 5.00
CA VAL A 90 -0.68 4.30 5.56
C VAL A 90 -1.54 3.76 6.70
N LEU A 91 -1.86 2.47 6.63
CA LEU A 91 -2.66 1.75 7.61
C LEU A 91 -1.82 0.78 8.44
N GLY A 92 -2.20 0.60 9.71
CA GLY A 92 -1.64 -0.44 10.58
C GLY A 92 -2.05 -1.87 10.18
N ASN A 93 -3.21 -2.04 9.53
CA ASN A 93 -3.71 -3.34 9.05
C ASN A 93 -3.68 -3.44 7.51
N ARG A 94 -3.92 -4.65 6.98
CA ARG A 94 -3.77 -4.96 5.54
C ARG A 94 -5.08 -4.97 4.74
N LEU A 95 -6.22 -4.68 5.36
CA LEU A 95 -7.53 -4.90 4.72
C LEU A 95 -7.73 -4.16 3.41
N PHE A 96 -7.11 -2.98 3.27
CA PHE A 96 -7.26 -2.11 2.10
C PHE A 96 -5.91 -1.80 1.43
N SER A 97 -4.83 -2.51 1.76
CA SER A 97 -3.46 -2.14 1.30
C SER A 97 -3.24 -2.35 -0.20
N ILE A 98 -4.01 -3.24 -0.83
CA ILE A 98 -3.95 -3.50 -2.27
C ILE A 98 -5.15 -2.90 -3.02
N TRP A 99 -5.94 -2.05 -2.38
CA TRP A 99 -7.10 -1.42 -3.04
C TRP A 99 -6.64 -0.34 -4.03
N SER A 100 -6.95 -0.56 -5.32
CA SER A 100 -6.74 0.41 -6.40
C SER A 100 -8.06 1.11 -6.79
N GLY A 101 -7.94 2.25 -7.49
CA GLY A 101 -9.05 3.12 -7.89
C GLY A 101 -9.36 4.25 -6.90
N VAL A 102 -8.63 4.35 -5.79
CA VAL A 102 -8.76 5.46 -4.83
C VAL A 102 -7.91 6.66 -5.26
N ARG A 103 -8.16 7.86 -4.73
CA ARG A 103 -7.41 9.06 -5.15
C ARG A 103 -5.99 9.06 -4.59
N HIS A 104 -5.86 8.77 -3.30
CA HIS A 104 -4.59 8.63 -2.62
C HIS A 104 -4.40 7.14 -2.26
N PRO A 105 -3.34 6.50 -2.77
CA PRO A 105 -3.03 5.11 -2.49
C PRO A 105 -3.07 4.78 -1.00
N ILE A 106 -3.53 3.57 -0.66
CA ILE A 106 -3.60 3.07 0.70
C ILE A 106 -2.56 1.95 0.81
N ARG A 107 -1.67 2.00 1.80
CA ARG A 107 -0.57 1.03 1.97
C ARG A 107 -0.50 0.53 3.41
N ASN A 108 0.03 -0.66 3.62
CA ASN A 108 0.30 -1.14 4.97
C ASN A 108 1.67 -0.68 5.46
N ILE A 109 1.78 -0.39 6.76
CA ILE A 109 3.03 0.07 7.37
C ILE A 109 4.17 -0.97 7.26
N TYR A 110 3.88 -2.26 7.39
CA TYR A 110 4.91 -3.31 7.29
C TYR A 110 5.38 -3.52 5.86
N GLU A 111 4.51 -3.31 4.87
CA GLU A 111 4.88 -3.35 3.45
C GLU A 111 5.76 -2.13 3.10
N LEU A 112 5.41 -0.94 3.62
CA LEU A 112 6.25 0.25 3.46
C LEU A 112 7.62 0.06 4.11
N ASP A 113 7.68 -0.48 5.32
CA ASP A 113 8.92 -0.80 6.02
C ASP A 113 9.79 -1.78 5.21
N MET A 114 9.19 -2.86 4.69
CA MET A 114 9.86 -3.80 3.79
C MET A 114 10.48 -3.09 2.58
N ILE A 115 9.73 -2.22 1.89
CA ILE A 115 10.25 -1.46 0.74
C ILE A 115 11.41 -0.54 1.12
N LEU A 116 11.41 0.04 2.32
CA LEU A 116 12.44 1.00 2.74
C LEU A 116 13.70 0.33 3.31
N THR A 117 13.59 -0.91 3.80
CA THR A 117 14.67 -1.55 4.58
C THR A 117 15.44 -2.60 3.81
N ASN A 118 14.76 -3.58 3.20
CA ASN A 118 15.42 -4.71 2.52
C ASN A 118 14.83 -5.01 1.13
N GLY A 119 13.59 -4.61 0.86
CA GLY A 119 12.88 -4.93 -0.37
C GLY A 119 12.70 -6.44 -0.57
N GLU A 120 12.59 -7.23 0.51
CA GLU A 120 12.53 -8.68 0.43
C GLU A 120 11.09 -9.20 0.53
N ILE A 121 10.72 -10.03 -0.42
CA ILE A 121 9.52 -10.88 -0.36
C ILE A 121 10.01 -12.31 -0.15
N SER A 122 9.54 -12.96 0.91
CA SER A 122 10.00 -14.30 1.28
C SER A 122 8.84 -15.28 1.45
N SER A 123 9.10 -16.51 1.04
CA SER A 123 8.35 -17.70 1.39
C SER A 123 9.27 -18.69 2.12
N PRO A 124 8.75 -19.80 2.66
CA PRO A 124 9.59 -20.85 3.24
C PRO A 124 10.65 -21.41 2.26
N PHE A 125 10.42 -21.32 0.95
CA PHE A 125 11.22 -22.00 -0.08
C PHE A 125 12.07 -21.05 -0.92
N ALA A 126 11.77 -19.75 -0.90
CA ALA A 126 12.43 -18.78 -1.77
C ALA A 126 12.33 -17.35 -1.24
N LYS A 127 13.31 -16.53 -1.61
CA LYS A 127 13.37 -15.09 -1.35
C LYS A 127 13.61 -14.34 -2.65
N TRP A 128 12.89 -13.25 -2.82
CA TRP A 128 13.01 -12.35 -3.96
C TRP A 128 13.18 -10.92 -3.50
N SER A 129 13.78 -10.10 -4.36
CA SER A 129 13.89 -8.67 -4.18
C SER A 129 12.88 -7.94 -5.05
N ILE A 130 12.06 -7.09 -4.44
CA ILE A 130 11.13 -6.17 -5.10
C ILE A 130 11.84 -4.88 -5.56
N TRP A 131 13.04 -4.60 -5.05
CA TRP A 131 13.84 -3.51 -5.54
C TRP A 131 14.31 -3.78 -6.97
N LYS A 132 14.30 -2.73 -7.80
CA LYS A 132 14.74 -2.82 -9.20
C LYS A 132 16.23 -3.15 -9.34
N LYS A 133 17.02 -2.85 -8.32
CA LYS A 133 18.47 -3.05 -8.28
C LYS A 133 18.88 -3.70 -6.96
N GLU A 134 20.18 -3.95 -6.80
CA GLU A 134 20.74 -4.54 -5.58
C GLU A 134 20.55 -3.67 -4.31
N LYS A 135 20.35 -2.36 -4.48
CA LYS A 135 20.15 -1.41 -3.39
C LYS A 135 18.90 -0.59 -3.61
N TYR A 136 18.27 -0.19 -2.51
CA TYR A 136 17.17 0.76 -2.49
C TYR A 136 17.46 2.00 -3.34
N SER A 137 16.45 2.41 -4.10
CA SER A 137 16.38 3.70 -4.74
C SER A 137 15.06 4.39 -4.44
N HIS A 138 15.03 5.73 -4.53
CA HIS A 138 13.79 6.48 -4.39
C HIS A 138 12.69 6.02 -5.35
N THR A 139 13.08 5.52 -6.54
CA THR A 139 12.13 5.01 -7.53
C THR A 139 11.40 3.74 -7.10
N ASP A 140 11.95 2.96 -6.17
CA ASP A 140 11.28 1.77 -5.62
C ASP A 140 10.13 2.20 -4.70
N LEU A 141 10.34 3.26 -3.89
CA LEU A 141 9.26 3.85 -3.09
C LEU A 141 8.16 4.44 -3.99
N LEU A 142 8.54 5.21 -5.02
CA LEU A 142 7.55 5.76 -5.95
C LEU A 142 6.76 4.66 -6.66
N ASP A 143 7.41 3.57 -7.05
CA ASP A 143 6.75 2.40 -7.64
C ASP A 143 5.72 1.78 -6.67
N PHE A 144 6.13 1.53 -5.42
CA PHE A 144 5.25 1.01 -4.38
C PHE A 144 4.02 1.90 -4.12
N LEU A 145 4.20 3.23 -4.16
CA LEU A 145 3.10 4.19 -3.99
C LEU A 145 2.16 4.23 -5.19
N ARG A 146 2.56 3.77 -6.38
CA ARG A 146 1.67 3.72 -7.54
C ARG A 146 0.62 2.65 -7.38
N GLN A 147 -0.59 2.93 -7.87
CA GLN A 147 -1.70 1.97 -7.83
C GLN A 147 -1.55 0.81 -8.80
N ASP A 148 -0.65 0.95 -9.78
CA ASP A 148 -0.26 -0.04 -10.77
C ASP A 148 1.20 -0.49 -10.60
N GLY A 149 1.80 -0.21 -9.44
CA GLY A 149 3.17 -0.61 -9.11
C GLY A 149 3.33 -2.13 -9.02
N VAL A 150 4.57 -2.61 -9.13
CA VAL A 150 4.89 -4.03 -9.24
C VAL A 150 4.31 -4.83 -8.07
N PHE A 151 4.55 -4.38 -6.84
CA PHE A 151 4.01 -5.04 -5.65
C PHE A 151 2.48 -5.16 -5.68
N ILE A 152 1.78 -4.10 -6.07
CA ILE A 152 0.31 -4.08 -6.09
C ILE A 152 -0.22 -5.04 -7.16
N LYS A 153 0.39 -5.04 -8.35
CA LYS A 153 0.02 -5.96 -9.43
C LYS A 153 0.23 -7.41 -9.03
N LEU A 154 1.39 -7.76 -8.48
CA LEU A 154 1.65 -9.12 -7.98
C LEU A 154 0.57 -9.59 -7.00
N MET A 155 0.22 -8.74 -6.02
CA MET A 155 -0.80 -9.09 -5.04
C MET A 155 -2.20 -9.19 -5.66
N GLN A 156 -2.54 -8.33 -6.63
CA GLN A 156 -3.85 -8.35 -7.29
C GLN A 156 -3.98 -9.51 -8.28
N ASP A 157 -2.98 -9.71 -9.12
CA ASP A 157 -2.96 -10.76 -10.15
C ASP A 157 -2.88 -12.15 -9.52
N SER A 158 -2.34 -12.26 -8.29
CA SER A 158 -2.36 -13.51 -7.52
C SER A 158 -3.73 -13.88 -6.92
N MET A 159 -4.75 -13.03 -7.02
CA MET A 159 -6.09 -13.38 -6.53
C MET A 159 -6.87 -14.22 -7.53
N ASP A 160 -7.69 -15.12 -7.00
CA ASP A 160 -8.71 -15.84 -7.76
C ASP A 160 -10.10 -15.41 -7.30
N SER A 161 -11.01 -15.26 -8.27
CA SER A 161 -12.39 -14.92 -7.96
C SER A 161 -13.21 -16.15 -7.58
N TYR A 162 -14.17 -15.95 -6.68
CA TYR A 162 -15.12 -16.96 -6.26
C TYR A 162 -16.46 -16.31 -5.91
N PHE A 163 -17.54 -17.08 -5.93
CA PHE A 163 -18.86 -16.57 -5.60
C PHE A 163 -19.27 -16.93 -4.18
N LYS A 164 -19.62 -15.92 -3.38
CA LYS A 164 -20.32 -16.13 -2.11
C LYS A 164 -21.82 -16.03 -2.31
N LYS A 165 -22.55 -16.89 -1.60
CA LYS A 165 -24.00 -16.88 -1.50
C LYS A 165 -24.39 -16.59 -0.06
N LEU A 166 -25.27 -15.60 0.12
CA LEU A 166 -25.89 -15.28 1.40
C LEU A 166 -27.39 -15.49 1.26
N THR A 167 -27.96 -16.43 2.02
CA THR A 167 -29.41 -16.64 2.05
C THR A 167 -30.00 -16.05 3.33
N PHE A 168 -30.95 -15.14 3.17
CA PHE A 168 -31.67 -14.51 4.28
C PHE A 168 -33.13 -14.29 3.91
N ALA A 169 -34.06 -14.67 4.80
CA ALA A 169 -35.51 -14.55 4.60
C ALA A 169 -36.00 -15.12 3.25
N GLY A 170 -35.47 -16.27 2.83
CA GLY A 170 -35.84 -16.94 1.58
C GLY A 170 -35.30 -16.29 0.30
N LYS A 171 -34.51 -15.21 0.41
CA LYS A 171 -33.81 -14.58 -0.72
C LYS A 171 -32.33 -14.93 -0.68
N THR A 172 -31.74 -15.16 -1.84
CA THR A 172 -30.31 -15.43 -1.99
C THR A 172 -29.65 -14.29 -2.74
N ILE A 173 -28.64 -13.69 -2.10
CA ILE A 173 -27.74 -12.73 -2.72
C ILE A 173 -26.48 -13.51 -3.10
N GLN A 174 -26.10 -13.45 -4.37
CA GLN A 174 -24.82 -13.94 -4.84
C GLN A 174 -23.94 -12.74 -5.23
N TYR A 175 -22.69 -12.75 -4.78
CA TYR A 175 -21.71 -11.74 -5.15
C TYR A 175 -20.35 -12.39 -5.40
N GLU A 176 -19.59 -11.80 -6.32
CA GLU A 176 -18.21 -12.17 -6.56
C GLU A 176 -17.32 -11.62 -5.44
N SER A 177 -16.35 -12.42 -5.02
CA SER A 177 -15.34 -12.09 -4.05
C SER A 177 -13.99 -12.67 -4.52
N TYR A 178 -12.91 -12.31 -3.85
CA TYR A 178 -11.55 -12.66 -4.24
C TYR A 178 -10.81 -13.26 -3.05
N MET A 179 -10.00 -14.27 -3.32
CA MET A 179 -9.10 -14.87 -2.32
C MET A 179 -7.68 -14.90 -2.87
N TRP A 180 -6.69 -14.75 -1.99
CA TRP A 180 -5.30 -14.88 -2.39
C TRP A 180 -4.97 -16.33 -2.74
N ASN A 181 -4.43 -16.53 -3.94
CA ASN A 181 -3.82 -17.78 -4.34
C ASN A 181 -2.30 -17.68 -4.13
N ILE A 182 -1.83 -18.30 -3.04
CA ILE A 182 -0.41 -18.27 -2.68
C ILE A 182 0.46 -18.90 -3.76
N ARG A 183 0.02 -19.98 -4.42
CA ARG A 183 0.79 -20.63 -5.51
C ARG A 183 1.01 -19.67 -6.66
N LYS A 184 -0.06 -18.99 -7.08
CA LYS A 184 -0.02 -17.97 -8.13
C LYS A 184 0.90 -16.82 -7.74
N LEU A 185 0.81 -16.34 -6.50
CA LEU A 185 1.71 -15.29 -5.98
C LEU A 185 3.18 -15.71 -6.07
N LEU A 186 3.53 -16.91 -5.59
CA LEU A 186 4.91 -17.38 -5.59
C LEU A 186 5.44 -17.54 -7.03
N LEU A 187 4.64 -18.07 -7.96
CA LEU A 187 5.00 -18.17 -9.38
C LEU A 187 5.21 -16.78 -10.01
N LEU A 188 4.35 -15.81 -9.71
CA LEU A 188 4.49 -14.45 -10.17
C LEU A 188 5.76 -13.79 -9.61
N CYS A 189 6.05 -13.96 -8.32
CA CYS A 189 7.30 -13.49 -7.72
C CYS A 189 8.53 -14.10 -8.42
N ASP A 190 8.52 -15.41 -8.69
CA ASP A 190 9.63 -16.10 -9.33
C ASP A 190 9.85 -15.66 -10.79
N ASN A 191 8.78 -15.26 -11.47
CA ASN A 191 8.83 -14.78 -12.84
C ASN A 191 9.23 -13.29 -12.96
N GLU A 192 8.71 -12.45 -12.06
CA GLU A 192 8.81 -11.00 -12.20
C GLU A 192 9.89 -10.36 -11.33
N LEU A 193 10.27 -11.01 -10.22
CA LEU A 193 11.19 -10.44 -9.25
C LEU A 193 12.57 -11.04 -9.35
N ARG A 194 13.56 -10.29 -8.86
CA ARG A 194 14.94 -10.75 -8.81
C ARG A 194 15.09 -11.79 -7.70
N LEU A 195 15.39 -13.03 -8.07
CA LEU A 195 15.66 -14.10 -7.11
C LEU A 195 16.90 -13.80 -6.25
N LEU A 196 16.78 -14.02 -4.95
CA LEU A 196 17.88 -13.90 -3.98
C LEU A 196 18.32 -15.28 -3.48
N GLU A 197 17.35 -16.14 -3.14
CA GLU A 197 17.58 -17.46 -2.57
C GLU A 197 16.43 -18.39 -2.98
N LYS A 198 16.73 -19.66 -3.27
CA LYS A 198 15.72 -20.68 -3.59
C LYS A 198 16.16 -22.07 -3.18
N ASN A 199 15.32 -22.75 -2.41
CA ASN A 199 15.39 -24.19 -2.23
C ASN A 199 14.56 -24.86 -3.33
N GLN A 200 15.23 -25.32 -4.39
CA GLN A 200 14.56 -25.89 -5.55
C GLN A 200 13.84 -27.21 -5.25
N GLU A 201 14.33 -28.00 -4.29
CA GLU A 201 13.73 -29.28 -3.93
C GLU A 201 12.38 -29.06 -3.22
N GLU A 202 12.36 -28.24 -2.17
CA GLU A 202 11.12 -27.90 -1.45
C GLU A 202 10.13 -27.14 -2.33
N TRP A 203 10.63 -26.29 -3.23
CA TRP A 203 9.81 -25.62 -4.24
C TRP A 203 9.05 -26.62 -5.10
N ASN A 204 9.75 -27.61 -5.66
CA ASN A 204 9.14 -28.62 -6.51
C ASN A 204 8.09 -29.43 -5.72
N ILE A 205 8.43 -29.87 -4.50
CA ILE A 205 7.49 -30.59 -3.62
C ILE A 205 6.21 -29.77 -3.39
N PHE A 206 6.34 -28.47 -3.07
CA PHE A 206 5.18 -27.61 -2.81
C PHE A 206 4.22 -27.50 -4.00
N PHE A 207 4.75 -27.49 -5.23
CA PHE A 207 3.96 -27.42 -6.47
C PHE A 207 3.49 -28.78 -6.99
N GLU A 208 4.07 -29.89 -6.54
CA GLU A 208 3.62 -31.25 -6.86
C GLU A 208 2.42 -31.71 -6.00
N ILE A 209 2.27 -31.17 -4.78
CA ILE A 209 1.12 -31.46 -3.90
C ILE A 209 -0.19 -31.05 -4.61
N SER A 210 -1.19 -31.94 -4.65
CA SER A 210 -2.47 -31.60 -5.29
C SER A 210 -3.27 -30.58 -4.46
N GLU A 211 -4.10 -29.76 -5.11
CA GLU A 211 -4.95 -28.77 -4.41
C GLU A 211 -5.87 -29.41 -3.36
N GLU A 212 -6.28 -30.67 -3.55
CA GLU A 212 -7.11 -31.43 -2.61
C GLU A 212 -6.42 -31.70 -1.25
N GLN A 213 -5.10 -31.85 -1.25
CA GLN A 213 -4.33 -32.13 -0.02
C GLN A 213 -4.10 -30.87 0.83
N MET A 214 -4.18 -29.67 0.26
CA MET A 214 -3.96 -28.41 1.00
C MET A 214 -5.21 -27.87 1.71
N ASN A 215 -6.42 -28.18 1.22
CA ASN A 215 -7.68 -27.73 1.84
C ASN A 215 -8.06 -28.49 3.13
N THR A 216 -7.18 -29.37 3.63
CA THR A 216 -7.38 -30.18 4.84
C THR A 216 -6.48 -29.78 6.02
N VAL A 217 -5.74 -28.67 5.90
CA VAL A 217 -4.89 -28.09 6.96
C VAL A 217 -5.39 -26.71 7.37
#